data_AF-A0A1V4ZVS7-F1
#
_entry.id   AF-A0A1V4ZVS7-F1
#
_cell.length_a   1.000
_cell.length_b   1.000
_cell.length_c   1.000
_cell.angle_alpha   90.00
_cell.angle_beta   90.00
_cell.angle_gamma   90.00
#
_symmetry.space_group_name_H-M   'P 1'
#
loop_
_entity.id
_entity.type
_entity.pdbx_description
1 polymer ?
#
loop_
_entity_poly.entity_id
_entity_poly.type
_entity_poly.pdbx_seq_one_letter_code
_entity_poly.pdbx_strand_id
1 'polypeptide(L)'
;MSTMADEPHSGGGKDERPPAPPTEKKIPRFSLIAGAVIVILVILIIAAFLTLSVQADLPPEPGTVYPYITTYAVLIPDGLPIRIAGTPILVLTSGDELIMKIGDQNEKFVAGQTKTISERRAEFRALGIPLLSTNYLIEATYRGRSGPNADFFLIVRTSRQVPSFLIERILPAEIQARPA
;
A
#
# COMPACT_ATOMS: atom_id res chain seq x y z
N MET A 1 -43.32 -47.40 -84.55
CA MET A 1 -43.14 -48.85 -84.31
C MET A 1 -41.71 -49.06 -83.87
N SER A 2 -41.34 -49.56 -82.69
CA SER A 2 -41.96 -49.69 -81.37
C SER A 2 -40.80 -50.07 -80.46
N THR A 3 -40.60 -49.35 -79.35
CA THR A 3 -39.93 -49.75 -78.10
C THR A 3 -39.52 -48.48 -77.37
N MET A 4 -39.69 -48.26 -76.07
CA MET A 4 -40.52 -48.80 -74.98
C MET A 4 -40.24 -47.78 -73.85
N ALA A 5 -41.25 -47.43 -73.05
CA ALA A 5 -41.15 -46.50 -71.94
C ALA A 5 -40.23 -47.03 -70.82
N ASP A 6 -39.65 -46.11 -70.03
CA ASP A 6 -39.67 -46.15 -68.55
C ASP A 6 -38.99 -44.90 -67.95
N GLU A 7 -39.79 -44.04 -67.31
CA GLU A 7 -39.38 -43.29 -66.10
C GLU A 7 -39.76 -44.18 -64.90
N PRO A 8 -39.05 -44.21 -63.74
CA PRO A 8 -39.10 -43.09 -62.78
C PRO A 8 -37.95 -42.96 -61.73
N HIS A 9 -38.13 -41.95 -60.85
CA HIS A 9 -37.57 -41.74 -59.49
C HIS A 9 -36.17 -41.11 -59.36
N SER A 10 -36.09 -39.84 -58.92
CA SER A 10 -36.21 -39.35 -57.53
C SER A 10 -34.96 -39.63 -56.69
N GLY A 11 -34.20 -38.58 -56.38
CA GLY A 11 -33.14 -38.64 -55.38
C GLY A 11 -32.39 -37.32 -55.28
N GLY A 12 -32.89 -36.40 -54.47
CA GLY A 12 -32.16 -35.19 -54.09
C GLY A 12 -30.86 -35.56 -53.35
N GLY A 13 -29.75 -35.04 -53.86
CA GLY A 13 -28.46 -35.02 -53.16
C GLY A 13 -27.96 -33.59 -53.18
N LYS A 14 -28.23 -32.84 -52.11
CA LYS A 14 -27.48 -31.62 -51.82
C LYS A 14 -26.03 -32.06 -51.64
N ASP A 15 -25.11 -31.51 -52.43
CA ASP A 15 -23.68 -31.60 -52.16
C ASP A 15 -23.38 -30.96 -50.80
N GLU A 16 -23.50 -31.74 -49.73
CA GLU A 16 -22.93 -31.42 -48.43
C GLU A 16 -21.41 -31.50 -48.56
N ARG A 17 -20.80 -30.36 -48.90
CA ARG A 17 -19.36 -30.20 -48.72
C ARG A 17 -19.03 -30.47 -47.25
N PRO A 18 -18.01 -31.27 -46.94
CA PRO A 18 -17.62 -31.51 -45.56
C PRO A 18 -17.27 -30.18 -44.88
N PRO A 19 -17.60 -30.00 -43.59
CA PRO A 19 -17.28 -28.77 -42.88
C PRO A 19 -15.77 -28.57 -42.91
N ALA A 20 -15.34 -27.36 -43.28
CA ALA A 20 -13.94 -27.00 -43.27
C ALA A 20 -13.34 -27.28 -41.88
N PRO A 21 -12.12 -27.84 -41.79
CA PRO A 21 -11.50 -28.13 -40.51
C PRO A 21 -11.37 -26.85 -39.68
N PRO A 22 -11.46 -26.93 -38.34
CA PRO A 22 -11.41 -25.76 -37.48
C PRO A 22 -10.10 -25.03 -37.75
N THR A 23 -10.19 -23.76 -38.12
CA THR A 23 -9.02 -22.91 -38.29
C THR A 23 -8.40 -22.72 -36.91
N GLU A 24 -7.42 -23.56 -36.59
CA GLU A 24 -6.63 -23.45 -35.37
C GLU A 24 -5.96 -22.07 -35.40
N LYS A 25 -6.52 -21.12 -34.62
CA LYS A 25 -5.95 -19.78 -34.45
C LYS A 25 -4.58 -19.95 -33.80
N LYS A 26 -3.53 -20.09 -34.61
CA LYS A 26 -2.15 -20.06 -34.17
C LYS A 26 -1.90 -18.69 -33.56
N ILE A 27 -1.88 -18.64 -32.22
CA ILE A 27 -1.53 -17.44 -31.48
C ILE A 27 -0.14 -17.03 -31.97
N PRO A 28 0.02 -15.84 -32.57
CA PRO A 28 1.31 -15.43 -33.11
C PRO A 28 2.30 -15.39 -31.95
N ARG A 29 3.49 -15.99 -32.13
CA ARG A 29 4.53 -16.11 -31.08
C ARG A 29 4.85 -14.75 -30.42
N PHE A 30 4.70 -13.65 -31.15
CA PHE A 30 4.82 -12.28 -30.63
C PHE A 30 3.77 -11.93 -29.56
N SER A 31 2.53 -12.39 -29.70
CA SER A 31 1.47 -12.21 -28.68
C SER A 31 1.73 -13.03 -27.43
N LEU A 32 2.37 -14.20 -27.55
CA LEU A 32 2.80 -15.00 -26.40
C LEU A 32 3.96 -14.33 -25.66
N ILE A 33 4.94 -13.78 -26.39
CA ILE A 33 6.07 -13.05 -25.81
C ILE A 33 5.59 -11.75 -25.15
N ALA A 34 4.72 -10.98 -25.81
CA ALA A 34 4.14 -9.77 -25.24
C ALA A 34 3.31 -10.09 -23.98
N GLY A 35 2.51 -11.16 -24.01
CA GLY A 35 1.80 -11.65 -22.83
C GLY A 35 2.74 -12.04 -21.69
N ALA A 36 3.82 -12.77 -21.98
CA ALA A 36 4.81 -13.15 -20.99
C ALA A 36 5.53 -11.94 -20.37
N VAL A 37 5.87 -10.93 -21.17
CA VAL A 37 6.48 -9.68 -20.69
C VAL A 37 5.52 -8.93 -19.77
N ILE A 38 4.23 -8.85 -20.13
CA ILE A 38 3.21 -8.21 -19.28
C ILE A 38 3.07 -8.97 -17.95
N VAL A 39 3.01 -10.29 -17.99
CA VAL A 39 2.92 -11.11 -16.77
C VAL A 39 4.15 -10.91 -15.88
N ILE A 40 5.36 -10.90 -16.45
CA ILE A 40 6.59 -10.62 -15.71
C ILE A 40 6.55 -9.22 -15.09
N LEU A 41 6.12 -8.21 -15.85
CA LEU A 41 5.99 -6.85 -15.34
C LEU A 41 4.99 -6.77 -14.18
N VAL A 42 3.86 -7.45 -14.28
CA VAL A 42 2.86 -7.54 -13.21
C VAL A 42 3.46 -8.22 -11.97
N ILE A 43 4.19 -9.32 -12.15
CA ILE A 43 4.87 -10.00 -11.04
C ILE A 43 5.90 -9.06 -10.38
N LEU A 44 6.68 -8.31 -11.16
CA LEU A 44 7.65 -7.35 -10.61
C LEU A 44 6.97 -6.22 -9.84
N ILE A 45 5.84 -5.69 -10.32
CA ILE A 45 5.05 -4.67 -9.61
C ILE A 45 4.52 -5.24 -8.30
N ILE A 46 3.95 -6.45 -8.31
CA ILE A 46 3.47 -7.12 -7.10
C ILE A 46 4.63 -7.36 -6.12
N ALA A 47 5.78 -7.86 -6.59
CA ALA A 47 6.95 -8.09 -5.77
C ALA A 47 7.49 -6.78 -5.16
N ALA A 48 7.56 -5.70 -5.94
CA ALA A 48 7.95 -4.38 -5.45
C ALA A 48 6.99 -3.87 -4.36
N PHE A 49 5.69 -4.08 -4.55
CA PHE A 49 4.67 -3.70 -3.56
C PHE A 49 4.77 -4.54 -2.28
N LEU A 50 4.98 -5.86 -2.40
CA LEU A 50 5.09 -6.77 -1.26
C LEU A 50 6.38 -6.56 -0.44
N THR A 51 7.47 -6.14 -1.10
CA THR A 51 8.78 -5.91 -0.47
C THR A 51 9.01 -4.48 -0.03
N LEU A 52 7.99 -3.62 -0.08
CA LEU A 52 8.06 -2.25 0.39
C LEU A 52 8.38 -2.23 1.89
N SER A 53 9.52 -1.66 2.24
CA SER A 53 10.00 -1.50 3.61
C SER A 53 10.36 -0.04 3.90
N VAL A 54 10.30 0.34 5.17
CA VAL A 54 10.60 1.70 5.62
C VAL A 54 11.63 1.66 6.72
N GLN A 55 12.68 2.45 6.55
CA GLN A 55 13.69 2.71 7.56
C GLN A 55 13.49 4.13 8.07
N ALA A 56 12.77 4.28 9.19
CA ALA A 56 12.39 5.58 9.75
C ALA A 56 13.41 6.16 10.75
N ASP A 57 14.45 5.41 11.10
CA ASP A 57 15.40 5.79 12.16
C ASP A 57 16.78 6.18 11.60
N LEU A 58 16.82 6.92 10.49
CA LEU A 58 18.07 7.47 9.98
C LEU A 58 18.29 8.87 10.58
N PRO A 59 19.56 9.28 10.79
CA PRO A 59 19.85 10.64 11.22
C PRO A 59 19.35 11.66 10.18
N PRO A 60 18.80 12.80 10.61
CA PRO A 60 18.32 13.84 9.71
C PRO A 60 19.49 14.49 8.96
N GLU A 61 19.23 15.01 7.75
CA GLU A 61 20.22 15.81 7.02
C GLU A 61 20.23 17.26 7.55
N PRO A 62 21.40 17.82 7.92
CA PRO A 62 21.49 19.17 8.47
C PRO A 62 20.97 20.24 7.51
N GLY A 63 20.33 21.29 8.06
CA GLY A 63 19.87 22.44 7.27
C GLY A 63 18.62 22.17 6.43
N THR A 64 17.90 21.09 6.72
CA THR A 64 16.69 20.73 5.96
C THR A 64 15.49 21.57 6.35
N VAL A 65 14.73 22.02 5.35
CA VAL A 65 13.42 22.66 5.54
C VAL A 65 12.29 21.63 5.39
N TYR A 66 11.17 21.88 6.07
CA TYR A 66 10.01 20.97 6.11
C TYR A 66 8.75 21.66 5.55
N PRO A 67 8.67 21.89 4.23
CA PRO A 67 7.59 22.67 3.62
C PRO A 67 6.27 21.90 3.51
N TYR A 68 6.29 20.57 3.61
CA TYR A 68 5.10 19.74 3.51
C TYR A 68 4.59 19.41 4.91
N ILE A 69 3.31 19.64 5.15
CA ILE A 69 2.67 19.43 6.45
C ILE A 69 1.43 18.57 6.25
N THR A 70 1.30 17.52 7.06
CA THR A 70 0.12 16.68 7.12
C THR A 70 -0.31 16.48 8.57
N THR A 71 -1.61 16.62 8.82
CA THR A 71 -2.23 16.49 10.14
C THR A 71 -2.99 15.17 10.26
N TYR A 72 -2.84 14.51 11.41
CA TYR A 72 -3.54 13.26 11.70
C TYR A 72 -4.18 13.30 13.09
N ALA A 73 -5.41 12.82 13.18
CA ALA A 73 -6.02 12.40 14.44
C ALA A 73 -5.73 10.91 14.63
N VAL A 74 -5.10 10.55 15.74
CA VAL A 74 -4.56 9.22 16.00
C VAL A 74 -5.05 8.70 17.34
N LEU A 75 -5.72 7.56 17.32
CA LEU A 75 -6.10 6.84 18.53
C LEU A 75 -5.11 5.70 18.78
N ILE A 76 -4.45 5.73 19.93
CA ILE A 76 -3.50 4.70 20.37
C ILE A 76 -4.10 3.93 21.55
N PRO A 77 -4.16 2.59 21.51
CA PRO A 77 -4.68 1.81 22.63
C PRO A 77 -3.81 1.99 23.89
N ASP A 78 -4.48 2.24 25.02
CA ASP A 78 -3.81 2.41 26.31
C ASP A 78 -3.46 1.05 26.92
N GLY A 79 -2.24 0.92 27.45
CA GLY A 79 -1.73 -0.30 28.09
C GLY A 79 -1.37 -1.45 27.14
N LEU A 80 -1.52 -1.29 25.82
CA LEU A 80 -1.19 -2.32 24.83
C LEU A 80 0.05 -1.91 24.00
N PRO A 81 1.11 -2.74 23.95
CA PRO A 81 2.24 -2.46 23.07
C PRO A 81 1.84 -2.67 21.61
N ILE A 82 2.01 -1.63 20.80
CA ILE A 82 1.83 -1.66 19.35
C ILE A 82 3.17 -1.44 18.63
N ARG A 83 3.24 -1.68 17.32
CA ARG A 83 4.47 -1.47 16.53
C ARG A 83 4.21 -0.56 15.36
N ILE A 84 4.84 0.62 15.32
CA ILE A 84 4.79 1.52 14.16
C ILE A 84 6.13 1.45 13.43
N ALA A 85 6.11 1.10 12.14
CA ALA A 85 7.32 0.96 11.32
C ALA A 85 8.45 0.12 11.97
N GLY A 86 8.08 -0.91 12.74
CA GLY A 86 9.01 -1.78 13.47
C GLY A 86 9.41 -1.30 14.88
N THR A 87 9.10 -0.06 15.24
CA THR A 87 9.38 0.50 16.58
C THR A 87 8.24 0.19 17.55
N PRO A 88 8.51 -0.45 18.71
CA PRO A 88 7.49 -0.72 19.70
C PRO A 88 7.07 0.59 20.39
N ILE A 89 5.77 0.80 20.50
CA ILE A 89 5.17 1.95 21.18
C ILE A 89 4.22 1.42 22.25
N LEU A 90 4.38 1.90 23.47
CA LEU A 90 3.47 1.62 24.59
C LEU A 90 3.00 2.94 25.17
N VAL A 91 1.70 3.08 25.31
CA VAL A 91 1.06 4.23 25.96
C VAL A 91 0.50 3.80 27.29
N LEU A 92 0.72 4.62 28.31
CA LEU A 92 0.14 4.49 29.64
C LEU A 92 -0.47 5.83 30.06
N THR A 93 -1.80 5.92 30.14
CA THR A 93 -2.50 7.12 30.62
C THR A 93 -2.70 7.10 32.13
N SER A 94 -2.58 8.27 32.76
CA SER A 94 -2.88 8.49 34.17
C SER A 94 -3.44 9.91 34.38
N GLY A 95 -4.77 10.02 34.47
CA GLY A 95 -5.44 11.32 34.54
C GLY A 95 -5.20 12.15 33.28
N ASP A 96 -4.68 13.37 33.45
CA ASP A 96 -4.33 14.29 32.36
C ASP A 96 -2.89 14.10 31.86
N GLU A 97 -2.15 13.15 32.43
CA GLU A 97 -0.79 12.83 32.02
C GLU A 97 -0.76 11.49 31.28
N LEU A 98 0.23 11.36 30.40
CA LEU A 98 0.49 10.14 29.66
C LEU A 98 2.00 9.90 29.59
N ILE A 99 2.41 8.65 29.75
CA ILE A 99 3.76 8.21 29.44
C ILE A 99 3.70 7.38 28.16
N MET A 100 4.44 7.82 27.14
CA MET A 100 4.64 7.08 25.90
C MET A 100 6.05 6.54 25.88
N LYS A 101 6.20 5.22 25.78
CA LYS A 101 7.47 4.59 25.48
C LYS A 101 7.57 4.36 23.97
N ILE A 102 8.61 4.88 23.33
CA ILE A 102 8.90 4.74 21.90
C ILE A 102 10.27 4.08 21.78
N GLY A 103 10.31 2.79 21.44
CA GLY A 103 11.54 2.01 21.53
C GLY A 103 12.06 2.00 22.97
N ASP A 104 13.25 2.55 23.19
CA ASP A 104 13.88 2.69 24.51
C ASP A 104 13.70 4.07 25.14
N GLN A 105 13.05 5.01 24.44
CA GLN A 105 12.81 6.37 24.92
C GLN A 105 11.46 6.47 25.62
N ASN A 106 11.41 7.21 26.74
CA ASN A 106 10.17 7.53 27.44
C ASN A 106 9.87 9.01 27.31
N GLU A 107 8.69 9.32 26.79
CA GLU A 107 8.18 10.66 26.61
C GLU A 107 6.97 10.88 27.50
N LYS A 108 7.00 11.93 28.32
CA LYS A 108 5.85 12.33 29.13
C LYS A 108 5.03 13.36 28.37
N PHE A 109 3.72 13.20 28.29
CA PHE A 109 2.79 14.17 27.75
C PHE A 109 1.83 14.65 28.83
N VAL A 110 1.42 15.90 28.71
CA VAL A 110 0.32 16.50 29.48
C VAL A 110 -0.76 16.89 28.48
N ALA A 111 -2.04 16.67 28.83
CA ALA A 111 -3.16 16.99 27.94
C ALA A 111 -3.11 18.46 27.48
N GLY A 112 -3.29 18.67 26.17
CA GLY A 112 -3.19 19.98 25.52
C GLY A 112 -1.76 20.44 25.20
N GLN A 113 -0.73 19.73 25.66
CA GLN A 113 0.66 20.07 25.34
C GLN A 113 1.10 19.45 24.02
N THR A 114 1.60 20.28 23.10
CA THR A 114 2.31 19.83 21.90
C THR A 114 3.79 19.60 22.21
N LYS A 115 4.32 18.45 21.82
CA LYS A 115 5.75 18.13 21.91
C LYS A 115 6.28 17.65 20.57
N THR A 116 7.49 18.08 20.23
CA THR A 116 8.26 17.46 19.14
C THR A 116 8.83 16.15 19.66
N ILE A 117 8.46 15.03 19.04
CA ILE A 117 8.94 13.70 19.44
C ILE A 117 10.33 13.45 18.88
N SER A 118 10.52 13.71 17.59
CA SER A 118 11.79 13.39 16.92
C SER A 118 11.89 14.07 15.56
N GLU A 119 13.11 14.44 15.20
CA GLU A 119 13.52 14.83 13.86
C GLU A 119 14.42 13.72 13.30
N ARG A 120 13.98 13.06 12.24
CA ARG A 120 14.67 11.90 11.66
C ARG A 120 14.56 11.89 10.14
N ARG A 121 15.23 10.94 9.50
CA ARG A 121 15.11 10.65 8.08
C ARG A 121 14.44 9.30 7.88
N ALA A 122 13.44 9.28 7.02
CA ALA A 122 12.76 8.08 6.57
C ALA A 122 13.20 7.73 5.15
N GLU A 123 13.53 6.47 4.93
CA GLU A 123 13.85 5.93 3.62
C GLU A 123 12.92 4.76 3.27
N PHE A 124 12.21 4.91 2.16
CA PHE A 124 11.29 3.93 1.61
C PHE A 124 12.02 3.10 0.56
N ARG A 125 12.03 1.78 0.70
CA ARG A 125 12.72 0.85 -0.20
C ARG A 125 11.76 -0.19 -0.75
N ALA A 126 11.90 -0.56 -2.01
CA ALA A 126 11.23 -1.73 -2.59
C ALA A 126 12.29 -2.61 -3.26
N LEU A 127 12.20 -3.93 -3.06
CA LEU A 127 13.23 -4.88 -3.53
C LEU A 127 14.66 -4.50 -3.08
N GLY A 128 14.78 -3.84 -1.92
CA GLY A 128 16.05 -3.32 -1.39
C GLY A 128 16.55 -2.01 -2.02
N ILE A 129 15.89 -1.51 -3.07
CA ILE A 129 16.24 -0.29 -3.80
C ILE A 129 15.54 0.92 -3.17
N PRO A 130 16.24 2.02 -2.85
CA PRO A 130 15.62 3.22 -2.32
C PRO A 130 14.73 3.89 -3.38
N LEU A 131 13.46 4.11 -3.02
CA LEU A 131 12.46 4.78 -3.87
C LEU A 131 12.30 6.25 -3.49
N LEU A 132 12.27 6.54 -2.19
CA LEU A 132 12.05 7.87 -1.63
C LEU A 132 12.81 8.00 -0.32
N SER A 133 13.47 9.13 -0.11
CA SER A 133 14.03 9.51 1.18
C SER A 133 13.55 10.91 1.54
N THR A 134 13.15 11.10 2.79
CA THR A 134 12.67 12.38 3.30
C THR A 134 13.07 12.54 4.75
N ASN A 135 13.46 13.76 5.13
CA ASN A 135 13.48 14.11 6.54
C ASN A 135 12.05 14.35 7.00
N TYR A 136 11.78 14.02 8.25
CA TYR A 136 10.50 14.22 8.87
C TYR A 136 10.66 14.70 10.31
N LEU A 137 9.69 15.50 10.74
CA LEU A 137 9.55 16.00 12.10
C LEU A 137 8.11 15.70 12.54
N ILE A 138 7.97 15.07 13.70
CA ILE A 138 6.66 14.75 14.28
C ILE A 138 6.46 15.58 15.52
N GLU A 139 5.40 16.38 15.49
CA GLU A 139 4.83 16.99 16.68
C GLU A 139 3.58 16.22 17.08
N ALA A 140 3.46 15.91 18.37
CA ALA A 140 2.32 15.21 18.93
C ALA A 140 1.70 16.06 20.03
N THR A 141 0.38 16.19 19.99
CA THR A 141 -0.42 16.82 21.03
C THR A 141 -1.32 15.76 21.64
N TYR A 142 -1.12 15.45 22.91
CA TYR A 142 -2.04 14.58 23.64
C TYR A 142 -3.33 15.34 23.94
N ARG A 143 -4.47 14.87 23.44
CA ARG A 143 -5.78 15.52 23.62
C ARG A 143 -6.56 14.99 24.83
N GLY A 144 -6.08 13.92 25.44
CA GLY A 144 -6.75 13.23 26.52
C GLY A 144 -7.15 11.81 26.12
N ARG A 145 -7.99 11.20 26.94
CA ARG A 145 -8.43 9.82 26.76
C ARG A 145 -9.77 9.79 26.02
N SER A 146 -9.87 8.95 25.00
CA SER A 146 -11.10 8.67 24.25
C SER A 146 -11.45 7.19 24.41
N GLY A 147 -12.24 6.88 25.44
CA GLY A 147 -12.61 5.50 25.78
C GLY A 147 -11.41 4.69 26.27
N PRO A 148 -11.06 3.54 25.64
CA PRO A 148 -9.87 2.76 25.97
C PRO A 148 -8.58 3.27 25.29
N ASN A 149 -8.66 4.35 24.50
CA ASN A 149 -7.55 4.85 23.70
C ASN A 149 -7.09 6.23 24.20
N ALA A 150 -5.81 6.54 23.99
CA ALA A 150 -5.28 7.89 24.06
C ALA A 150 -5.49 8.60 22.70
N ASP A 151 -6.04 9.80 22.74
CA ASP A 151 -6.25 10.64 21.55
C ASP A 151 -5.05 11.57 21.34
N PHE A 152 -4.47 11.51 20.15
CA PHE A 152 -3.37 12.33 19.71
C PHE A 152 -3.72 13.11 18.45
N PHE A 153 -3.28 14.36 18.43
CA PHE A 153 -3.15 15.12 17.19
C PHE A 153 -1.70 15.19 16.78
N LEU A 154 -1.40 14.62 15.62
CA LEU A 154 -0.06 14.61 15.06
C LEU A 154 0.04 15.63 13.94
N ILE A 155 1.13 16.40 13.97
CA ILE A 155 1.57 17.24 12.85
C ILE A 155 2.85 16.61 12.33
N VAL A 156 2.78 16.05 11.13
CA VAL A 156 3.93 15.45 10.45
C VAL A 156 4.41 16.45 9.42
N ARG A 157 5.63 16.93 9.58
CA ARG A 157 6.28 17.78 8.58
C ARG A 157 7.34 16.99 7.85
N THR A 158 7.42 17.11 6.53
CA THR A 158 8.40 16.40 5.71
C THR A 158 9.16 17.34 4.78
N SER A 159 10.40 16.98 4.45
CA SER A 159 11.22 17.72 3.50
C SER A 159 10.82 17.47 2.05
N ARG A 160 10.24 16.31 1.76
CA ARG A 160 9.68 15.95 0.46
C ARG A 160 8.24 15.49 0.63
N GLN A 161 7.43 15.68 -0.42
CA GLN A 161 6.07 15.18 -0.43
C GLN A 161 6.09 13.66 -0.40
N VAL A 162 5.47 13.07 0.62
CA VAL A 162 5.31 11.62 0.75
C VAL A 162 3.94 11.23 0.19
N PRO A 163 3.88 10.37 -0.83
CA PRO A 163 2.63 9.83 -1.32
C PRO A 163 1.82 9.11 -0.24
N SER A 164 0.50 9.31 -0.22
CA SER A 164 -0.40 8.75 0.81
C SER A 164 -0.32 7.22 0.92
N PHE A 165 -0.19 6.53 -0.21
CA PHE A 165 -0.10 5.06 -0.24
C PHE A 165 1.12 4.51 0.54
N LEU A 166 2.20 5.29 0.65
CA LEU A 166 3.37 4.91 1.46
C LEU A 166 3.08 5.05 2.96
N ILE A 167 2.28 6.05 3.33
CA ILE A 167 1.87 6.31 4.72
C ILE A 167 0.90 5.23 5.22
N GLU A 168 -0.07 4.85 4.40
CA GLU A 168 -1.03 3.79 4.73
C GLU A 168 -0.35 2.43 4.99
N ARG A 169 0.79 2.18 4.36
CA ARG A 169 1.55 0.92 4.54
C ARG A 169 2.33 0.86 5.85
N ILE A 170 2.79 2.01 6.37
CA ILE A 170 3.58 2.08 7.62
C ILE A 170 2.70 2.16 8.87
N LEU A 171 1.46 2.60 8.71
CA LEU A 171 0.51 2.70 9.81
C LEU A 171 -0.06 1.31 10.11
N PRO A 172 0.05 0.82 11.35
CA PRO A 172 -0.54 -0.45 11.76
C PRO A 172 -2.07 -0.37 11.68
N ALA A 173 -2.73 -1.49 11.39
CA ALA A 173 -4.19 -1.55 11.33
C ALA A 173 -4.84 -1.23 12.69
N GLU A 174 -4.10 -1.41 13.78
CA GLU A 174 -4.51 -1.13 15.15
C GLU A 174 -4.58 0.38 15.45
N ILE A 175 -3.99 1.23 14.59
CA ILE A 175 -4.01 2.68 14.73
C ILE A 175 -5.08 3.27 13.82
N GLN A 176 -6.04 3.95 14.43
CA GLN A 176 -6.97 4.78 13.68
C GLN A 176 -6.33 6.14 13.43
N ALA A 177 -5.58 6.26 12.35
CA ALA A 177 -5.09 7.53 11.84
C ALA A 177 -6.05 8.07 10.78
N ARG A 178 -6.65 9.22 11.04
CA ARG A 178 -7.50 9.92 10.06
C ARG A 178 -6.87 11.27 9.72
N PRO A 179 -6.81 11.65 8.43
CA PRO A 179 -6.49 13.03 8.06
C PRO A 179 -7.41 13.96 8.84
N ALA A 180 -6.81 14.95 9.51
CA ALA A 180 -7.51 15.91 10.36
C ALA A 180 -7.59 17.29 9.70
#